data_AF-A0A960PG29-F1
#
_entry.id   AF-A0A960PG29-F1
#
_cell.length_a   1.000
_cell.length_b   1.000
_cell.length_c   1.000
_cell.angle_alpha   90.00
_cell.angle_beta   90.00
_cell.angle_gamma   90.00
#
_symmetry.space_group_name_H-M   'P 1'
#
loop_
_entity.id
_entity.type
_entity.pdbx_description
1 polymer ?
#
loop_
_entity_poly.entity_id
_entity_poly.type
_entity_poly.pdbx_seq_one_letter_code
_entity_poly.pdbx_strand_id
1 'polypeptide(L)'
;MVALEQVIDSLNARHHPRDTSERWLSCLLGLGDTETRRILRNAFARSDEVRELLENGEETLASIPRNTVQGEAEQSSSLNGAVSWGATAAISGQAISTNPTFVIRPIDHTRQGPIADLLVTSLREVSNAGLLARRSGVMLDPVVRERSRAAKRLLSAPENRALAGASPNRRTRADARRVRHPLGAFALRVDARRREPVSGAVLAPDLDRVTRQQLRLLHLVLELARVHDPLLVDEMALVAGPIRYVHPRNHGARNQVRGISVRNVLLDAPEPDQTRGEAWAALQRRAAGAPCRLVTNGEEVAAALSDIFARDQRADAAPPMERRSPTPVTPPPPIAGRPNAPAVPTSAGAAEPR
;
A
#
# COMPACT_ATOMS: atom_id res chain seq x y z
N MET A 1 21.91 -13.25 18.79
CA MET A 1 21.04 -12.23 18.15
C MET A 1 20.17 -12.93 17.14
N VAL A 2 18.86 -12.64 17.09
CA VAL A 2 17.95 -13.14 16.05
C VAL A 2 18.36 -12.56 14.69
N ALA A 3 18.29 -13.36 13.62
CA ALA A 3 18.58 -12.88 12.28
C ALA A 3 17.54 -11.84 11.85
N LEU A 4 17.96 -10.80 11.12
CA LEU A 4 17.02 -9.74 10.68
C LEU A 4 15.92 -10.31 9.77
N GLU A 5 16.23 -11.36 9.04
CA GLU A 5 15.30 -12.08 8.17
C GLU A 5 14.16 -12.70 8.99
N GLN A 6 14.50 -13.42 10.06
CA GLN A 6 13.55 -14.00 11.02
C GLN A 6 12.70 -12.92 11.73
N VAL A 7 13.28 -11.76 12.02
CA VAL A 7 12.55 -10.61 12.57
C VAL A 7 11.47 -10.14 11.59
N ILE A 8 11.84 -9.91 10.32
CA ILE A 8 10.89 -9.47 9.28
C ILE A 8 9.83 -10.54 9.02
N ASP A 9 10.20 -11.82 8.97
CA ASP A 9 9.25 -12.92 8.74
C ASP A 9 8.29 -13.12 9.93
N SER A 10 8.73 -12.88 11.17
CA SER A 10 7.84 -12.81 12.35
C SER A 10 6.88 -11.62 12.28
N LEU A 11 7.34 -10.44 11.83
CA LEU A 11 6.47 -9.27 11.63
C LEU A 11 5.48 -9.49 10.47
N ASN A 12 5.89 -10.17 9.39
CA ASN A 12 5.05 -10.60 8.27
C ASN A 12 3.96 -11.58 8.75
N ALA A 13 4.31 -12.58 9.58
CA ALA A 13 3.36 -13.54 10.13
C ALA A 13 2.29 -12.89 11.02
N ARG A 14 2.60 -11.73 11.61
CA ARG A 14 1.67 -10.89 12.38
C ARG A 14 0.86 -9.91 11.51
N HIS A 15 1.05 -9.87 10.18
CA HIS A 15 0.30 -8.97 9.30
C HIS A 15 -0.94 -9.65 8.72
N HIS A 16 -2.07 -8.93 8.63
CA HIS A 16 -3.28 -9.45 7.98
C HIS A 16 -3.26 -9.19 6.46
N PRO A 17 -3.29 -10.23 5.59
CA PRO A 17 -3.08 -10.08 4.14
C PRO A 17 -4.27 -9.53 3.35
N ARG A 18 -5.17 -8.73 3.96
CA ARG A 18 -6.49 -8.43 3.33
C ARG A 18 -6.48 -7.31 2.29
N ASP A 19 -5.62 -6.29 2.37
CA ASP A 19 -5.44 -5.30 1.28
C ASP A 19 -4.15 -4.44 1.36
N THR A 20 -3.13 -4.87 2.13
CA THR A 20 -2.13 -3.93 2.68
C THR A 20 -0.66 -4.28 2.48
N SER A 21 -0.25 -5.29 1.71
CA SER A 21 1.18 -5.63 1.57
C SER A 21 2.04 -4.44 1.06
N GLU A 22 1.51 -3.60 0.16
CA GLU A 22 2.18 -2.34 -0.23
C GLU A 22 2.23 -1.35 0.93
N ARG A 23 1.08 -0.95 1.51
CA ARG A 23 1.04 0.08 2.57
C ARG A 23 1.79 -0.33 3.84
N TRP A 24 1.72 -1.61 4.20
CA TRP A 24 2.42 -2.18 5.34
C TRP A 24 3.93 -2.14 5.13
N LEU A 25 4.43 -2.56 3.95
CA LEU A 25 5.85 -2.49 3.62
C LEU A 25 6.34 -1.03 3.53
N SER A 26 5.51 -0.13 3.01
CA SER A 26 5.75 1.33 3.02
C SER A 26 5.90 1.87 4.45
N CYS A 27 5.01 1.50 5.38
CA CYS A 27 5.09 1.92 6.78
C CYS A 27 6.26 1.25 7.53
N LEU A 28 6.55 -0.02 7.24
CA LEU A 28 7.65 -0.79 7.82
C LEU A 28 9.02 -0.20 7.47
N LEU A 29 9.20 0.22 6.22
CA LEU A 29 10.49 0.70 5.68
C LEU A 29 10.56 2.23 5.52
N GLY A 30 9.46 2.94 5.77
CA GLY A 30 9.32 4.39 5.55
C GLY A 30 9.48 4.83 4.09
N LEU A 31 9.17 3.94 3.14
CA LEU A 31 9.35 4.14 1.71
C LEU A 31 8.07 4.67 1.05
N GLY A 32 8.20 5.54 0.05
CA GLY A 32 7.07 6.00 -0.75
C GLY A 32 6.54 4.93 -1.72
N ASP A 33 5.26 5.02 -2.10
CA ASP A 33 4.54 4.02 -2.90
C ASP A 33 5.27 3.52 -4.16
N THR A 34 6.01 4.38 -4.85
CA THR A 34 6.77 4.01 -6.06
C THR A 34 7.90 3.04 -5.74
N GLU A 35 8.58 3.27 -4.62
CA GLU A 35 9.76 2.51 -4.18
C GLU A 35 9.34 1.19 -3.55
N THR A 36 8.30 1.21 -2.73
CA THR A 36 7.63 0.01 -2.21
C THR A 36 7.14 -0.90 -3.35
N ARG A 37 6.48 -0.35 -4.37
CA ARG A 37 6.05 -1.12 -5.55
C ARG A 37 7.23 -1.62 -6.38
N ARG A 38 8.36 -0.92 -6.42
CA ARG A 38 9.61 -1.38 -7.05
C ARG A 38 10.14 -2.63 -6.35
N ILE A 39 10.24 -2.61 -5.02
CA ILE A 39 10.70 -3.74 -4.21
C ILE A 39 9.78 -4.95 -4.38
N LEU A 40 8.47 -4.78 -4.22
CA LEU A 40 7.48 -5.86 -4.36
C LEU A 40 7.51 -6.49 -5.76
N ARG A 41 7.58 -5.68 -6.83
CA ARG A 41 7.67 -6.18 -8.20
C ARG A 41 9.00 -6.88 -8.49
N ASN A 42 10.11 -6.42 -7.92
CA ASN A 42 11.40 -7.11 -8.03
C ASN A 42 11.39 -8.45 -7.30
N ALA A 43 10.83 -8.51 -6.08
CA ALA A 43 10.68 -9.74 -5.31
C ALA A 43 9.78 -10.75 -6.04
N PHE A 44 8.63 -10.30 -6.55
CA PHE A 44 7.74 -11.13 -7.37
C PHE A 44 8.44 -11.61 -8.65
N ALA A 45 9.14 -10.73 -9.38
CA ALA A 45 9.86 -11.11 -10.60
C ALA A 45 10.99 -12.13 -10.36
N ARG A 46 11.57 -12.18 -9.14
CA ARG A 46 12.57 -13.18 -8.72
C ARG A 46 11.99 -14.54 -8.33
N SER A 47 10.69 -14.64 -8.06
CA SER A 47 10.03 -15.88 -7.62
C SER A 47 10.19 -17.07 -8.58
N ASP A 48 10.10 -18.30 -8.07
CA ASP A 48 10.13 -19.51 -8.89
C ASP A 48 8.84 -19.69 -9.70
N GLU A 49 7.70 -19.23 -9.20
CA GLU A 49 6.43 -19.21 -9.92
C GLU A 49 6.52 -18.33 -11.18
N VAL A 50 7.24 -17.21 -11.12
CA VAL A 50 7.53 -16.38 -12.31
C VAL A 50 8.55 -17.05 -13.23
N ARG A 51 9.48 -17.86 -12.70
CA ARG A 51 10.41 -18.63 -13.52
C ARG A 51 9.65 -19.71 -14.32
N GLU A 52 8.84 -20.51 -13.64
CA GLU A 52 7.96 -21.53 -14.24
C GLU A 52 6.99 -20.91 -15.28
N LEU A 53 6.48 -19.69 -15.02
CA LEU A 53 5.62 -18.94 -15.95
C LEU A 53 6.33 -18.52 -17.24
N LEU A 54 7.62 -18.21 -17.17
CA LEU A 54 8.38 -17.75 -18.33
C LEU A 54 8.97 -18.92 -19.11
N GLU A 55 9.39 -19.99 -18.41
CA GLU A 55 9.85 -21.25 -19.01
C GLU A 55 8.74 -21.93 -19.81
N ASN A 56 7.52 -22.04 -19.23
CA ASN A 56 6.38 -22.70 -19.88
C ASN A 56 5.41 -21.73 -20.58
N GLY A 57 5.77 -20.45 -20.68
CA GLY A 57 4.83 -19.36 -20.97
C GLY A 57 4.16 -19.43 -22.34
N GLU A 58 4.88 -19.87 -23.37
CA GLU A 58 4.34 -19.98 -24.73
C GLU A 58 3.28 -21.09 -24.82
N GLU A 59 3.58 -22.30 -24.31
CA GLU A 59 2.64 -23.43 -24.25
C GLU A 59 1.45 -23.13 -23.32
N THR A 60 1.71 -22.52 -22.15
CA THR A 60 0.70 -22.10 -21.16
C THR A 60 -0.30 -21.12 -21.76
N LEU A 61 0.14 -20.19 -22.63
CA LEU A 61 -0.74 -19.27 -23.33
C LEU A 61 -1.37 -19.89 -24.60
N ALA A 62 -0.64 -20.78 -25.28
CA ALA A 62 -1.12 -21.50 -26.47
C ALA A 62 -2.38 -22.33 -26.17
N SER A 63 -2.32 -23.07 -25.05
CA SER A 63 -3.36 -23.97 -24.53
C SER A 63 -4.60 -23.26 -23.95
N ILE A 64 -4.60 -21.94 -23.82
CA ILE A 64 -5.79 -21.17 -23.45
C ILE A 64 -6.77 -21.17 -24.64
N PRO A 65 -8.04 -21.62 -24.44
CA PRO A 65 -9.06 -21.59 -25.48
C PRO A 65 -9.20 -20.20 -26.12
N ARG A 66 -9.25 -20.18 -27.45
CA ARG A 66 -9.56 -18.96 -28.21
C ARG A 66 -11.08 -18.83 -28.30
N ASN A 67 -11.63 -17.80 -27.68
CA ASN A 67 -13.02 -17.41 -27.84
C ASN A 67 -13.12 -16.49 -29.06
N THR A 68 -13.90 -16.91 -30.06
CA THR A 68 -14.25 -16.05 -31.18
C THR A 68 -15.34 -15.09 -30.75
N VAL A 69 -14.99 -13.81 -30.57
CA VAL A 69 -15.96 -12.75 -30.29
C VAL A 69 -16.40 -12.16 -31.62
N GLN A 70 -17.69 -12.32 -31.93
CA GLN A 70 -18.31 -11.64 -33.07
C GLN A 70 -19.01 -10.38 -32.54
N GLY A 71 -18.33 -9.24 -32.66
CA GLY A 71 -18.96 -7.93 -32.50
C GLY A 71 -19.40 -7.39 -33.86
N GLU A 72 -20.40 -6.52 -33.89
CA GLU A 72 -20.66 -5.68 -35.06
C GLU A 72 -19.92 -4.34 -34.88
N ALA A 73 -19.19 -3.92 -35.91
CA ALA A 73 -18.39 -2.70 -35.93
C ALA A 73 -18.62 -1.95 -37.24
N GLU A 74 -18.92 -0.66 -37.15
CA GLU A 74 -19.02 0.24 -38.29
C GLU A 74 -17.62 0.59 -38.83
N GLN A 75 -17.39 0.38 -40.12
CA GLN A 75 -16.15 0.73 -40.82
C GLN A 75 -16.48 1.42 -42.16
N SER A 76 -15.79 2.52 -42.45
CA SER A 76 -16.02 3.37 -43.63
C SER A 76 -14.81 3.47 -44.57
N SER A 77 -13.67 2.87 -44.22
CA SER A 77 -12.39 3.05 -44.92
C SER A 77 -11.60 1.77 -45.21
N SER A 78 -11.86 0.68 -44.49
CA SER A 78 -11.29 -0.64 -44.76
C SER A 78 -12.32 -1.70 -44.38
N LEU A 79 -12.39 -2.81 -45.09
CA LEU A 79 -13.34 -3.91 -44.81
C LEU A 79 -12.59 -5.10 -44.18
N ASN A 80 -12.53 -5.16 -42.85
CA ASN A 80 -11.85 -6.25 -42.13
C ASN A 80 -12.85 -7.19 -41.44
N GLY A 81 -13.44 -8.12 -42.19
CA GLY A 81 -14.34 -9.16 -41.68
C GLY A 81 -15.51 -9.45 -42.61
N ALA A 82 -16.49 -10.23 -42.12
CA ALA A 82 -17.70 -10.51 -42.87
C ALA A 82 -18.68 -9.34 -42.79
N VAL A 83 -19.15 -8.81 -43.92
CA VAL A 83 -20.11 -7.69 -43.94
C VAL A 83 -21.49 -8.17 -43.48
N SER A 84 -22.04 -7.51 -42.46
CA SER A 84 -23.42 -7.69 -42.01
C SER A 84 -24.33 -6.84 -42.91
N TRP A 85 -24.73 -7.40 -44.06
CA TRP A 85 -25.55 -6.68 -45.05
C TRP A 85 -26.86 -6.14 -44.49
N GLY A 86 -27.51 -6.87 -43.58
CA GLY A 86 -28.74 -6.41 -42.92
C GLY A 86 -28.54 -5.17 -42.04
N ALA A 87 -27.51 -5.18 -41.20
CA ALA A 87 -27.19 -4.02 -40.36
C ALA A 87 -26.63 -2.85 -41.19
N THR A 88 -25.84 -3.14 -42.22
CA THR A 88 -25.35 -2.14 -43.19
C THR A 88 -26.52 -1.44 -43.90
N ALA A 89 -27.53 -2.18 -44.36
CA ALA A 89 -28.73 -1.61 -44.96
C ALA A 89 -29.54 -0.74 -43.98
N ALA A 90 -29.66 -1.18 -42.71
CA ALA A 90 -30.36 -0.42 -41.68
C ALA A 90 -29.68 0.93 -41.39
N ILE A 91 -28.35 0.96 -41.25
CA ILE A 91 -27.59 2.21 -41.06
C ILE A 91 -27.61 3.07 -42.33
N SER A 92 -27.46 2.48 -43.52
CA SER A 92 -27.53 3.21 -44.80
C SER A 92 -28.89 3.89 -45.01
N GLY A 93 -29.97 3.34 -44.45
CA GLY A 93 -31.31 3.97 -44.45
C GLY A 93 -31.47 5.15 -43.48
N GLN A 94 -30.51 5.37 -42.56
CA GLN A 94 -30.54 6.45 -41.57
C GLN A 94 -29.42 7.49 -41.75
N ALA A 95 -28.30 7.11 -42.39
CA ALA A 95 -27.11 7.96 -42.50
C ALA A 95 -27.11 8.82 -43.77
N ILE A 96 -27.27 10.15 -43.61
CA ILE A 96 -27.04 11.16 -44.65
C ILE A 96 -25.51 11.42 -44.78
N SER A 97 -24.75 10.35 -45.01
CA SER A 97 -23.28 10.35 -45.08
C SER A 97 -22.81 10.20 -46.52
N THR A 98 -21.86 11.04 -46.95
CA THR A 98 -21.20 10.91 -48.26
C THR A 98 -20.23 9.73 -48.35
N ASN A 99 -19.84 9.14 -47.21
CA ASN A 99 -19.03 7.91 -47.18
C ASN A 99 -19.91 6.70 -46.86
N PRO A 100 -19.81 5.59 -47.62
CA PRO A 100 -20.53 4.36 -47.31
C PRO A 100 -19.98 3.73 -46.02
N THR A 101 -20.84 3.60 -45.02
CA THR A 101 -20.51 2.95 -43.74
C THR A 101 -21.01 1.51 -43.76
N PHE A 102 -20.09 0.56 -43.65
CA PHE A 102 -20.40 -0.87 -43.61
C PHE A 102 -20.40 -1.36 -42.17
N VAL A 103 -21.42 -2.12 -41.79
CA VAL A 103 -21.39 -2.88 -40.54
C VAL A 103 -20.69 -4.21 -40.82
N ILE A 104 -19.57 -4.43 -40.15
CA ILE A 104 -18.74 -5.61 -40.33
C ILE A 104 -18.76 -6.42 -39.03
N ARG A 105 -18.71 -7.74 -39.18
CA ARG A 105 -18.38 -8.68 -38.11
C ARG A 105 -16.91 -9.08 -38.24
N PRO A 106 -15.96 -8.31 -37.65
CA PRO A 106 -14.60 -8.78 -37.50
C PRO A 106 -14.59 -10.08 -36.69
N ILE A 107 -13.78 -11.04 -37.13
CA ILE A 107 -13.55 -12.29 -36.39
C ILE A 107 -12.42 -12.03 -35.40
N ASP A 108 -12.76 -11.42 -34.26
CA ASP A 108 -11.78 -11.19 -33.21
C ASP A 108 -11.57 -12.46 -32.40
N HIS A 109 -10.43 -13.11 -32.62
CA HIS A 109 -9.94 -14.15 -31.73
C HIS A 109 -9.45 -13.49 -30.43
N THR A 110 -10.20 -13.69 -29.35
CA THR A 110 -9.81 -13.24 -28.01
C THR A 110 -9.45 -14.43 -27.13
N ARG A 111 -8.48 -14.26 -26.24
CA ARG A 111 -8.19 -15.22 -25.17
C ARG A 111 -8.72 -14.63 -23.88
N GLN A 112 -10.02 -14.80 -23.67
CA GLN A 112 -10.74 -14.31 -22.48
C GLN A 112 -11.07 -15.47 -21.54
N GLY A 113 -10.97 -15.21 -20.24
CA GLY A 113 -11.31 -16.17 -19.21
C GLY A 113 -10.42 -16.03 -17.99
N PRO A 114 -10.83 -16.63 -16.85
CA PRO A 114 -10.22 -16.34 -15.56
C PRO A 114 -8.74 -16.71 -15.47
N ILE A 115 -8.31 -17.75 -16.21
CA ILE A 115 -6.91 -18.17 -16.29
C ILE A 115 -6.09 -17.15 -17.10
N ALA A 116 -6.60 -16.70 -18.24
CA ALA A 116 -5.94 -15.72 -19.10
C ALA A 116 -5.71 -14.39 -18.38
N ASP A 117 -6.74 -13.89 -17.68
CA ASP A 117 -6.66 -12.67 -16.88
C ASP A 117 -5.55 -12.71 -15.83
N LEU A 118 -5.44 -13.81 -15.06
CA LEU A 118 -4.42 -13.96 -14.03
C LEU A 118 -3.00 -14.05 -14.60
N LEU A 119 -2.81 -14.81 -15.69
CA LEU A 119 -1.51 -14.99 -16.32
C LEU A 119 -1.03 -13.69 -17.01
N VAL A 120 -1.89 -13.02 -17.77
CA VAL A 120 -1.56 -11.75 -18.44
C VAL A 120 -1.24 -10.66 -17.43
N THR A 121 -1.99 -10.60 -16.34
CA THR A 121 -1.69 -9.67 -15.25
C THR A 121 -0.32 -9.94 -14.66
N SER A 122 -0.01 -11.20 -14.37
CA SER A 122 1.28 -11.60 -13.82
C SER A 122 2.44 -11.23 -14.76
N LEU A 123 2.31 -11.50 -16.06
CA LEU A 123 3.27 -11.08 -17.08
C LEU A 123 3.41 -9.55 -17.17
N ARG A 124 2.30 -8.80 -17.05
CA ARG A 124 2.33 -7.32 -17.02
C ARG A 124 3.07 -6.80 -15.79
N GLU A 125 2.84 -7.37 -14.60
CA GLU A 125 3.57 -7.01 -13.38
C GLU A 125 5.07 -7.30 -13.48
N VAL A 126 5.46 -8.47 -14.01
CA VAL A 126 6.87 -8.82 -14.25
C VAL A 126 7.51 -7.89 -15.28
N SER A 127 6.81 -7.57 -16.38
CA SER A 127 7.31 -6.62 -17.38
C SER A 127 7.46 -5.19 -16.80
N ASN A 128 6.53 -4.78 -15.93
CA ASN A 128 6.56 -3.49 -15.25
C ASN A 128 7.66 -3.37 -14.18
N ALA A 129 8.12 -4.48 -13.58
CA ALA A 129 9.25 -4.49 -12.64
C ALA A 129 10.48 -3.83 -13.27
N GLY A 130 10.88 -4.30 -14.46
CA GLY A 130 12.00 -3.76 -15.20
C GLY A 130 11.79 -2.36 -15.79
N LEU A 131 10.55 -1.88 -15.88
CA LEU A 131 10.22 -0.51 -16.29
C LEU A 131 10.34 0.48 -15.12
N LEU A 132 9.90 0.11 -13.92
CA LEU A 132 10.07 0.93 -12.73
C LEU A 132 11.54 1.15 -12.37
N ALA A 133 12.36 0.10 -12.41
CA ALA A 133 13.78 0.21 -12.09
C ALA A 133 14.55 1.16 -13.04
N ARG A 134 14.19 1.20 -14.32
CA ARG A 134 14.73 2.19 -15.27
C ARG A 134 14.34 3.62 -14.91
N ARG A 135 13.09 3.84 -14.49
CA ARG A 135 12.58 5.16 -14.08
C ARG A 135 13.21 5.65 -12.78
N SER A 136 13.59 4.75 -11.87
CA SER A 136 14.24 5.10 -10.61
C SER A 136 15.76 5.29 -10.72
N GLY A 137 16.36 5.09 -11.90
CA GLY A 137 17.81 5.22 -12.10
C GLY A 137 18.67 4.17 -11.38
N VAL A 138 18.06 3.18 -10.73
CA VAL A 138 18.77 2.15 -9.96
C VAL A 138 19.18 1.01 -10.90
N MET A 139 20.40 0.50 -10.74
CA MET A 139 20.86 -0.67 -11.48
C MET A 139 19.92 -1.86 -11.24
N LEU A 140 19.26 -2.30 -12.31
CA LEU A 140 18.35 -3.44 -12.26
C LEU A 140 19.14 -4.74 -12.22
N ASP A 141 18.79 -5.60 -11.27
CA ASP A 141 19.23 -7.00 -11.19
C ASP A 141 19.18 -7.67 -12.58
N PRO A 142 20.28 -8.28 -13.06
CA PRO A 142 20.31 -9.03 -14.32
C PRO A 142 19.15 -10.01 -14.50
N VAL A 143 18.76 -10.73 -13.45
CA VAL A 143 17.67 -11.73 -13.46
C VAL A 143 16.32 -11.05 -13.68
N VAL A 144 16.03 -9.98 -12.93
CA VAL A 144 14.78 -9.20 -13.11
C VAL A 144 14.75 -8.55 -14.49
N ARG A 145 15.89 -8.05 -14.98
CA ARG A 145 16.02 -7.45 -16.32
C ARG A 145 15.73 -8.46 -17.44
N GLU A 146 16.22 -9.68 -17.31
CA GLU A 146 15.97 -10.78 -18.24
C GLU A 146 14.50 -11.20 -18.22
N ARG A 147 13.96 -11.52 -17.04
CA ARG A 147 12.57 -11.94 -16.86
C ARG A 147 11.57 -10.87 -17.32
N SER A 148 11.85 -9.59 -17.08
CA SER A 148 11.05 -8.46 -17.60
C SER A 148 11.04 -8.41 -19.14
N ARG A 149 12.17 -8.75 -19.80
CA ARG A 149 12.27 -8.83 -21.27
C ARG A 149 11.52 -10.04 -21.81
N ALA A 150 11.65 -11.21 -21.18
CA ALA A 150 10.90 -12.41 -21.54
C ALA A 150 9.38 -12.17 -21.42
N ALA A 151 8.91 -11.65 -20.29
CA ALA A 151 7.50 -11.28 -20.09
C ALA A 151 7.01 -10.28 -21.15
N LYS A 152 7.83 -9.28 -21.51
CA LYS A 152 7.49 -8.34 -22.58
C LYS A 152 7.36 -9.04 -23.94
N ARG A 153 8.29 -9.95 -24.28
CA ARG A 153 8.26 -10.71 -25.54
C ARG A 153 6.95 -11.52 -25.64
N LEU A 154 6.64 -12.31 -24.62
CA LEU A 154 5.40 -13.10 -24.54
C LEU A 154 4.15 -12.24 -24.74
N LEU A 155 4.04 -11.11 -24.04
CA LEU A 155 2.91 -10.17 -24.19
C LEU A 155 2.82 -9.51 -25.57
N SER A 156 3.96 -9.30 -26.24
CA SER A 156 4.04 -8.67 -27.56
C SER A 156 3.92 -9.63 -28.74
N ALA A 157 3.97 -10.95 -28.50
CA ALA A 157 3.91 -11.96 -29.55
C ALA A 157 2.60 -11.83 -30.35
N PRO A 158 2.61 -11.96 -31.69
CA PRO A 158 1.41 -11.77 -32.52
C PRO A 158 0.22 -12.62 -32.07
N GLU A 159 0.47 -13.87 -31.69
CA GLU A 159 -0.50 -14.85 -31.20
C GLU A 159 -1.17 -14.45 -29.87
N ASN A 160 -0.52 -13.56 -29.12
CA ASN A 160 -0.92 -13.10 -27.81
C ASN A 160 -1.58 -11.70 -27.83
N ARG A 161 -1.73 -11.07 -29.00
CA ARG A 161 -2.54 -9.83 -29.16
C ARG A 161 -3.98 -10.03 -28.68
N ALA A 162 -4.51 -11.24 -28.83
CA ALA A 162 -5.79 -11.72 -28.32
C ALA A 162 -6.00 -11.54 -26.80
N LEU A 163 -4.92 -11.28 -26.03
CA LEU A 163 -4.91 -11.08 -24.58
C LEU A 163 -4.99 -9.59 -24.16
N ALA A 164 -5.10 -8.65 -25.11
CA ALA A 164 -5.05 -7.21 -24.83
C ALA A 164 -6.12 -6.74 -23.81
N GLY A 165 -7.35 -7.27 -23.91
CA GLY A 165 -8.47 -6.91 -23.04
C GLY A 165 -8.46 -7.55 -21.63
N ALA A 166 -7.49 -8.42 -21.33
CA ALA A 166 -7.45 -9.16 -20.07
C ALA A 166 -7.31 -8.23 -18.84
N SER A 167 -8.15 -8.43 -17.82
CA SER A 167 -8.17 -7.62 -16.59
C SER A 167 -8.73 -8.41 -15.39
N PRO A 168 -7.98 -8.54 -14.28
CA PRO A 168 -8.34 -9.42 -13.18
C PRO A 168 -9.29 -8.71 -12.21
N ASN A 169 -10.51 -9.22 -12.05
CA ASN A 169 -11.43 -8.78 -11.02
C ASN A 169 -11.61 -9.85 -9.93
N ARG A 170 -12.46 -9.60 -8.92
CA ARG A 170 -12.68 -10.53 -7.81
C ARG A 170 -13.41 -11.82 -8.25
N ARG A 171 -14.26 -11.75 -9.29
CA ARG A 171 -14.95 -12.91 -9.88
C ARG A 171 -13.97 -13.81 -10.62
N THR A 172 -13.06 -13.23 -11.42
CA THR A 172 -11.94 -13.91 -12.10
C THR A 172 -11.24 -14.95 -11.22
N ARG A 173 -10.94 -14.62 -9.94
CA ARG A 173 -10.28 -15.55 -9.01
C ARG A 173 -11.18 -16.69 -8.52
N ALA A 174 -12.45 -16.39 -8.25
CA ALA A 174 -13.43 -17.40 -7.85
C ALA A 174 -13.72 -18.38 -9.01
N ASP A 175 -13.75 -17.87 -10.24
CA ASP A 175 -13.96 -18.67 -11.45
C ASP A 175 -12.70 -19.46 -11.81
N ALA A 176 -11.49 -18.91 -11.65
CA ALA A 176 -10.23 -19.66 -11.79
C ALA A 176 -10.18 -20.90 -10.88
N ARG A 177 -10.65 -20.79 -9.63
CA ARG A 177 -10.75 -21.91 -8.67
C ARG A 177 -11.74 -22.99 -9.08
N ARG A 178 -12.70 -22.68 -9.95
CA ARG A 178 -13.69 -23.64 -10.48
C ARG A 178 -13.17 -24.38 -11.70
N VAL A 179 -12.15 -23.87 -12.39
CA VAL A 179 -11.57 -24.53 -13.56
C VAL A 179 -10.77 -25.75 -13.12
N ARG A 180 -11.27 -26.95 -13.43
CA ARG A 180 -10.58 -28.23 -13.22
C ARG A 180 -9.49 -28.46 -14.29
N HIS A 181 -8.49 -27.57 -14.34
CA HIS A 181 -7.38 -27.64 -15.30
C HIS A 181 -6.05 -27.31 -14.62
N PRO A 182 -4.92 -27.98 -14.96
CA PRO A 182 -3.60 -27.68 -14.37
C PRO A 182 -3.20 -26.20 -14.47
N LEU A 183 -3.49 -25.56 -15.61
CA LEU A 183 -3.27 -24.11 -15.82
C LEU A 183 -4.02 -23.23 -14.81
N GLY A 184 -5.18 -23.68 -14.29
CA GLY A 184 -5.95 -22.96 -13.28
C GLY A 184 -5.24 -22.98 -11.93
N ALA A 185 -4.74 -24.15 -11.52
CA ALA A 185 -3.91 -24.27 -10.33
C ALA A 185 -2.61 -23.46 -10.47
N PHE A 186 -1.95 -23.53 -11.62
CA PHE A 186 -0.74 -22.78 -11.91
C PHE A 186 -0.95 -21.26 -11.84
N ALA A 187 -1.95 -20.72 -12.55
CA ALA A 187 -2.29 -19.29 -12.52
C ALA A 187 -2.65 -18.80 -11.11
N LEU A 188 -3.28 -19.66 -10.29
CA LEU A 188 -3.56 -19.37 -8.88
C LEU A 188 -2.30 -19.35 -8.00
N ARG A 189 -1.28 -20.19 -8.26
CA ARG A 189 0.02 -20.11 -7.56
C ARG A 189 0.71 -18.78 -7.84
N VAL A 190 0.81 -18.38 -9.10
CA VAL A 190 1.42 -17.10 -9.50
C VAL A 190 0.67 -15.90 -8.90
N ASP A 191 -0.67 -15.92 -8.93
CA ASP A 191 -1.52 -14.87 -8.35
C ASP A 191 -1.47 -14.83 -6.81
N ALA A 192 -1.26 -15.97 -6.15
CA ALA A 192 -1.01 -16.05 -4.72
C ALA A 192 0.35 -15.46 -4.37
N ARG A 193 1.42 -15.88 -5.07
CA ARG A 193 2.80 -15.42 -4.85
C ARG A 193 2.94 -13.90 -4.96
N ARG A 194 2.19 -13.27 -5.87
CA ARG A 194 2.13 -11.80 -5.99
C ARG A 194 1.64 -11.10 -4.71
N ARG A 195 0.78 -11.74 -3.90
CA ARG A 195 0.19 -11.18 -2.68
C ARG A 195 0.90 -11.57 -1.41
N GLU A 196 1.79 -12.56 -1.47
CA GLU A 196 2.57 -12.97 -0.31
C GLU A 196 3.46 -11.81 0.18
N PRO A 197 3.64 -11.66 1.50
CA PRO A 197 4.59 -10.70 2.03
C PRO A 197 6.01 -11.03 1.55
N VAL A 198 6.82 -9.99 1.34
CA VAL A 198 8.22 -10.17 0.95
C VAL A 198 8.99 -10.74 2.13
N SER A 199 9.63 -11.90 1.93
CA SER A 199 10.46 -12.53 2.96
C SER A 199 11.59 -11.61 3.41
N GLY A 200 11.91 -11.69 4.70
CA GLY A 200 13.06 -11.04 5.31
C GLY A 200 14.37 -11.25 4.56
N ALA A 201 14.61 -12.44 3.99
CA ALA A 201 15.83 -12.72 3.21
C ALA A 201 15.96 -11.86 1.93
N VAL A 202 14.84 -11.44 1.34
CA VAL A 202 14.84 -10.57 0.14
C VAL A 202 15.02 -9.09 0.51
N LEU A 203 14.54 -8.68 1.69
CA LEU A 203 14.62 -7.30 2.16
C LEU A 203 15.93 -7.00 2.89
N ALA A 204 16.39 -7.91 3.75
CA ALA A 204 17.49 -7.71 4.68
C ALA A 204 18.81 -7.22 4.04
N PRO A 205 19.20 -7.58 2.80
CA PRO A 205 20.39 -7.00 2.18
C PRO A 205 20.28 -5.48 1.96
N ASP A 206 19.13 -5.01 1.51
CA ASP A 206 18.89 -3.62 1.06
C ASP A 206 18.52 -2.66 2.19
N LEU A 207 18.27 -3.15 3.41
CA LEU A 207 17.94 -2.29 4.57
C LEU A 207 19.17 -1.57 5.13
N ASP A 208 19.06 -0.27 5.37
CA ASP A 208 20.11 0.49 6.05
C ASP A 208 20.11 0.26 7.57
N ARG A 209 21.23 0.61 8.22
CA ARG A 209 21.48 0.34 9.66
C ARG A 209 20.34 0.80 10.57
N VAL A 210 19.77 1.98 10.33
CA VAL A 210 18.71 2.56 11.16
C VAL A 210 17.47 1.67 11.11
N THR A 211 17.03 1.32 9.90
CA THR A 211 15.88 0.44 9.67
C THR A 211 16.11 -0.93 10.33
N ARG A 212 17.30 -1.53 10.20
CA ARG A 212 17.62 -2.82 10.86
C ARG A 212 17.47 -2.75 12.38
N GLN A 213 17.92 -1.67 13.01
CA GLN A 213 17.85 -1.48 14.45
C GLN A 213 16.40 -1.25 14.92
N GLN A 214 15.63 -0.42 14.20
CA GLN A 214 14.22 -0.17 14.48
C GLN A 214 13.39 -1.45 14.39
N LEU A 215 13.58 -2.29 13.37
CA LEU A 215 12.80 -3.53 13.23
C LEU A 215 13.11 -4.55 14.33
N ARG A 216 14.36 -4.64 14.77
CA ARG A 216 14.76 -5.45 15.92
C ARG A 216 14.10 -4.96 17.22
N LEU A 217 14.12 -3.64 17.46
CA LEU A 217 13.47 -3.06 18.64
C LEU A 217 11.94 -3.25 18.60
N LEU A 218 11.31 -3.08 17.44
CA LEU A 218 9.86 -3.28 17.26
C LEU A 218 9.45 -4.71 17.57
N HIS A 219 10.17 -5.68 17.02
CA HIS A 219 9.95 -7.11 17.29
C HIS A 219 10.12 -7.46 18.77
N LEU A 220 11.21 -6.98 19.40
CA LEU A 220 11.47 -7.18 20.82
C LEU A 220 10.40 -6.54 21.72
N VAL A 221 9.91 -5.35 21.37
CA VAL A 221 8.81 -4.67 22.08
C VAL A 221 7.51 -5.46 21.95
N LEU A 222 7.17 -5.98 20.76
CA LEU A 222 5.98 -6.81 20.54
C LEU A 222 6.03 -8.12 21.33
N GLU A 223 7.20 -8.78 21.39
CA GLU A 223 7.40 -10.01 22.17
C GLU A 223 7.29 -9.76 23.67
N LEU A 224 8.03 -8.78 24.21
CA LEU A 224 8.06 -8.50 25.65
C LEU A 224 6.74 -7.93 26.17
N ALA A 225 6.02 -7.13 25.37
CA ALA A 225 4.68 -6.66 25.70
C ALA A 225 3.59 -7.74 25.56
N ARG A 226 3.93 -8.94 25.06
CA ARG A 226 2.99 -10.05 24.79
C ARG A 226 1.79 -9.63 23.93
N VAL A 227 2.02 -8.72 22.98
CA VAL A 227 0.96 -8.28 22.06
C VAL A 227 0.82 -9.34 20.97
N HIS A 228 -0.37 -9.93 20.91
CA HIS A 228 -0.75 -10.94 19.90
C HIS A 228 -1.63 -10.34 18.79
N ASP A 229 -2.04 -9.07 18.92
CA ASP A 229 -2.79 -8.36 17.89
C ASP A 229 -2.00 -8.27 16.58
N PRO A 230 -2.68 -8.34 15.43
CA PRO A 230 -2.03 -8.18 14.14
C PRO A 230 -1.49 -6.76 13.95
N LEU A 231 -0.36 -6.63 13.25
CA LEU A 231 0.16 -5.34 12.81
C LEU A 231 -0.70 -4.81 11.67
N LEU A 232 -1.62 -3.92 12.01
CA LEU A 232 -2.49 -3.23 11.08
C LEU A 232 -1.83 -1.92 10.63
N VAL A 233 -2.19 -1.46 9.42
CA VAL A 233 -1.79 -0.14 8.94
C VAL A 233 -2.85 0.86 9.33
N ASP A 234 -2.46 1.88 10.10
CA ASP A 234 -3.28 3.03 10.43
C ASP A 234 -2.57 4.31 9.95
N GLU A 235 -3.22 5.05 9.07
CA GLU A 235 -2.64 6.17 8.30
C GLU A 235 -1.30 5.84 7.62
N MET A 236 -0.20 6.07 8.34
CA MET A 236 1.21 5.99 7.94
C MET A 236 2.06 5.27 9.02
N ALA A 237 1.40 4.53 9.90
CA ALA A 237 1.96 3.82 11.03
C ALA A 237 1.57 2.32 11.01
N LEU A 238 2.37 1.49 11.66
CA LEU A 238 1.96 0.14 12.04
C LEU A 238 1.45 0.15 13.48
N VAL A 239 0.26 -0.39 13.73
CA VAL A 239 -0.38 -0.41 15.05
C VAL A 239 -0.71 -1.84 15.44
N ALA A 240 -0.39 -2.21 16.68
CA ALA A 240 -0.81 -3.47 17.32
C ALA A 240 -1.08 -3.18 18.81
N GLY A 241 -2.36 -3.20 19.20
CA GLY A 241 -2.80 -2.84 20.55
C GLY A 241 -2.25 -1.46 20.99
N PRO A 242 -1.51 -1.39 22.11
CA PRO A 242 -0.93 -0.14 22.61
C PRO A 242 0.35 0.31 21.87
N ILE A 243 0.86 -0.46 20.91
CA ILE A 243 2.13 -0.19 20.22
C ILE A 243 1.85 0.49 18.87
N ARG A 244 2.48 1.65 18.64
CA ARG A 244 2.46 2.38 17.36
C ARG A 244 3.89 2.57 16.85
N TYR A 245 4.15 2.15 15.62
CA TYR A 245 5.42 2.32 14.93
C TYR A 245 5.29 3.28 13.75
N VAL A 246 6.12 4.32 13.74
CA VAL A 246 6.27 5.26 12.61
C VAL A 246 7.73 5.28 12.21
N HIS A 247 8.06 4.79 11.01
CA HIS A 247 9.44 4.73 10.54
C HIS A 247 10.13 6.12 10.58
N PRO A 248 11.36 6.26 11.11
CA PRO A 248 12.04 7.56 11.28
C PRO A 248 12.13 8.41 10.00
N ARG A 249 12.30 7.77 8.84
CA ARG A 249 12.36 8.44 7.53
C ARG A 249 11.02 8.60 6.81
N ASN A 250 9.88 8.25 7.43
CA ASN A 250 8.59 8.38 6.74
C ASN A 250 8.28 9.86 6.44
N HIS A 251 8.36 10.23 5.16
CA HIS A 251 8.15 11.59 4.66
C HIS A 251 6.69 12.06 4.72
N GLY A 252 5.72 11.13 4.79
CA GLY A 252 4.30 11.44 5.00
C GLY A 252 3.96 11.80 6.44
N ALA A 253 4.71 11.28 7.41
CA ALA A 253 4.52 11.50 8.84
C ALA A 253 5.13 12.85 9.30
N ARG A 254 4.62 13.97 8.79
CA ARG A 254 5.14 15.32 9.11
C ARG A 254 4.80 15.79 10.53
N ASN A 255 3.63 15.40 11.05
CA ASN A 255 3.12 15.85 12.34
C ASN A 255 3.08 14.73 13.41
N GLN A 256 3.69 13.56 13.14
CA GLN A 256 3.67 12.41 14.05
C GLN A 256 5.04 12.20 14.69
N VAL A 257 5.05 11.85 15.97
CA VAL A 257 6.24 11.40 16.69
C VAL A 257 6.76 10.11 16.02
N ARG A 258 8.05 10.05 15.70
CA ARG A 258 8.66 8.96 14.91
C ARG A 258 9.54 8.04 15.74
N GLY A 259 9.43 6.75 15.51
CA GLY A 259 10.02 5.66 16.29
C GLY A 259 8.95 4.68 16.77
N ILE A 260 9.22 3.98 17.87
CA ILE A 260 8.30 3.00 18.46
C ILE A 260 7.68 3.62 19.70
N SER A 261 6.40 3.96 19.63
CA SER A 261 5.63 4.45 20.78
C SER A 261 4.86 3.31 21.43
N VAL A 262 4.92 3.23 22.75
CA VAL A 262 4.05 2.35 23.55
C VAL A 262 3.17 3.25 24.39
N ARG A 263 1.87 3.25 24.07
CA ARG A 263 0.90 4.27 24.49
C ARG A 263 1.44 5.66 24.11
N ASN A 264 1.76 6.47 25.12
CA ASN A 264 2.26 7.84 24.94
C ASN A 264 3.78 7.97 25.22
N VAL A 265 4.51 6.86 25.32
CA VAL A 265 5.97 6.88 25.59
C VAL A 265 6.75 6.41 24.37
N LEU A 266 7.62 7.27 23.86
CA LEU A 266 8.51 6.96 22.75
C LEU A 266 9.72 6.15 23.25
N LEU A 267 9.89 4.94 22.71
CA LEU A 267 11.04 4.08 22.91
C LEU A 267 11.96 4.16 21.68
N ASP A 268 13.27 4.20 21.93
CA ASP A 268 14.26 4.17 20.86
C ASP A 268 15.58 3.57 21.33
N ALA A 269 16.37 3.04 20.40
CA ALA A 269 17.68 2.46 20.67
C ALA A 269 18.80 3.25 19.97
N PRO A 270 19.97 3.43 20.61
CA PRO A 270 21.11 4.08 19.97
C PRO A 270 21.58 3.28 18.74
N GLU A 271 22.11 3.99 17.75
CA GLU A 271 22.87 3.37 16.67
C GLU A 271 24.23 2.88 17.19
N PRO A 272 24.86 1.83 16.60
CA PRO A 272 26.08 1.23 17.13
C PRO A 272 27.26 2.19 17.31
N ASP A 273 27.33 3.23 16.48
CA ASP A 273 28.40 4.21 16.43
C ASP A 273 28.06 5.50 17.22
N GLN A 274 26.88 5.56 17.87
CA GLN A 274 26.35 6.76 18.53
C GLN A 274 26.51 6.68 20.06
N THR A 275 27.00 7.75 20.68
CA THR A 275 27.09 7.78 22.16
C THR A 275 25.70 7.87 22.80
N ARG A 276 25.56 7.37 24.04
CA ARG A 276 24.30 7.41 24.78
C ARG A 276 23.74 8.84 24.94
N GLY A 277 24.63 9.83 25.06
CA GLY A 277 24.27 11.25 25.14
C GLY A 277 23.71 11.83 23.84
N GLU A 278 24.35 11.54 22.70
CA GLU A 278 23.87 11.97 21.38
C GLU A 278 22.54 11.30 21.03
N ALA A 279 22.40 10.00 21.32
CA ALA A 279 21.17 9.25 21.10
C ALA A 279 20.01 9.82 21.94
N TRP A 280 20.27 10.15 23.21
CA TRP A 280 19.30 10.81 24.08
C TRP A 280 18.89 12.20 23.57
N ALA A 281 19.85 13.03 23.16
CA ALA A 281 19.56 14.36 22.60
C ALA A 281 18.83 14.28 21.24
N ALA A 282 19.07 13.25 20.44
CA ALA A 282 18.32 12.99 19.20
C ALA A 282 16.90 12.43 19.47
N LEU A 283 16.72 11.68 20.56
CA LEU A 283 15.43 11.17 21.00
C LEU A 283 14.55 12.29 21.56
N GLN A 284 15.07 13.11 22.49
CA GLN A 284 14.34 14.24 23.07
C GLN A 284 13.83 15.22 22.01
N ARG A 285 14.66 15.53 20.99
CA ARG A 285 14.25 16.38 19.86
C ARG A 285 13.11 15.78 19.04
N ARG A 286 13.08 14.46 18.83
CA ARG A 286 11.97 13.77 18.14
C ARG A 286 10.71 13.61 18.98
N ALA A 287 10.88 13.47 20.29
CA ALA A 287 9.77 13.34 21.23
C ALA A 287 8.95 14.65 21.34
N ALA A 288 9.55 15.81 21.05
CA ALA A 288 8.87 17.11 21.02
C ALA A 288 8.07 17.43 22.31
N GLY A 289 8.59 17.03 23.46
CA GLY A 289 7.94 17.17 24.77
C GLY A 289 7.15 15.94 25.25
N ALA A 290 6.92 14.95 24.39
CA ALA A 290 6.36 13.67 24.81
C ALA A 290 7.32 12.89 25.73
N PRO A 291 6.80 12.06 26.65
CA PRO A 291 7.63 11.12 27.41
C PRO A 291 8.45 10.21 26.48
N CYS A 292 9.73 10.03 26.77
CA CYS A 292 10.60 9.15 25.99
C CYS A 292 11.59 8.38 26.88
N ARG A 293 12.06 7.23 26.40
CA ARG A 293 13.10 6.42 27.03
C ARG A 293 14.04 5.85 25.97
N LEU A 294 15.34 6.01 26.21
CA LEU A 294 16.39 5.33 25.45
C LEU A 294 16.59 3.92 26.04
N VAL A 295 16.62 2.90 25.18
CA VAL A 295 16.75 1.49 25.54
C VAL A 295 17.86 0.85 24.71
N THR A 296 18.80 0.17 25.36
CA THR A 296 20.04 -0.35 24.76
C THR A 296 20.10 -1.88 24.75
N ASN A 297 19.32 -2.54 25.61
CA ASN A 297 19.22 -3.99 25.72
C ASN A 297 17.77 -4.44 26.05
N GLY A 298 17.51 -5.74 26.06
CA GLY A 298 16.17 -6.29 26.34
C GLY A 298 15.68 -6.07 27.78
N GLU A 299 16.58 -5.91 28.75
CA GLU A 299 16.23 -5.64 30.14
C GLU A 299 15.73 -4.20 30.32
N GLU A 300 16.40 -3.21 29.70
CA GLU A 300 15.93 -1.83 29.64
C GLU A 300 14.58 -1.71 28.91
N VAL A 301 14.35 -2.52 27.86
CA VAL A 301 13.01 -2.61 27.20
C VAL A 301 11.97 -3.19 28.16
N ALA A 302 12.25 -4.32 28.82
CA ALA A 302 11.30 -4.96 29.75
C ALA A 302 10.96 -4.04 30.94
N ALA A 303 11.96 -3.36 31.51
CA ALA A 303 11.76 -2.37 32.58
C ALA A 303 10.96 -1.16 32.09
N ALA A 304 11.24 -0.64 30.88
CA ALA A 304 10.47 0.44 30.29
C ALA A 304 8.99 0.05 30.08
N LEU A 305 8.72 -1.14 29.54
CA LEU A 305 7.36 -1.64 29.35
C LEU A 305 6.64 -1.81 30.68
N SER A 306 7.27 -2.43 31.69
CA SER A 306 6.71 -2.61 33.03
C SER A 306 6.27 -1.27 33.65
N ASP A 307 7.14 -0.26 33.60
CA ASP A 307 6.83 1.09 34.09
C ASP A 307 5.67 1.76 33.32
N ILE A 308 5.61 1.58 32.00
CA ILE A 308 4.55 2.14 31.14
C ILE A 308 3.20 1.48 31.47
N PHE A 309 3.17 0.17 31.63
CA PHE A 309 1.95 -0.56 31.95
C PHE A 309 1.47 -0.30 33.38
N ALA A 310 2.39 -0.22 34.35
CA ALA A 310 2.07 0.05 35.76
C ALA A 310 1.60 1.48 36.02
N ARG A 311 2.08 2.49 35.27
CA ARG A 311 1.62 3.88 35.40
C ARG A 311 0.17 4.05 34.97
N ASP A 312 -0.22 3.43 33.87
CA ASP A 312 -1.59 3.46 33.35
C ASP A 312 -2.55 2.74 34.31
N GLN A 313 -2.19 1.58 34.86
CA GLN A 313 -3.03 0.91 35.87
C GLN A 313 -3.31 1.82 37.09
N ARG A 314 -2.39 2.72 37.45
CA ARG A 314 -2.59 3.73 38.51
C ARG A 314 -3.39 4.94 38.04
N ALA A 315 -3.37 5.27 36.76
CA ALA A 315 -4.21 6.32 36.17
C ALA A 315 -5.66 5.86 36.01
N ASP A 316 -5.88 4.62 35.56
CA ASP A 316 -7.20 3.97 35.43
C ASP A 316 -7.83 3.65 36.79
N ALA A 317 -7.01 3.36 37.81
CA ALA A 317 -7.45 3.15 39.19
C ALA A 317 -7.59 4.43 40.02
N ALA A 318 -7.26 5.61 39.47
CA ALA A 318 -7.59 6.86 40.13
C ALA A 318 -9.12 7.03 40.11
N PRO A 319 -9.78 7.28 41.25
CA PRO A 319 -11.21 7.54 41.25
C PRO A 319 -11.48 8.75 40.34
N PRO A 320 -12.57 8.74 39.56
CA PRO A 320 -12.87 9.84 38.66
C PRO A 320 -12.92 11.12 39.50
N MET A 321 -12.01 12.06 39.22
CA MET A 321 -11.95 13.33 39.93
C MET A 321 -13.35 13.91 39.97
N GLU A 322 -13.91 14.04 41.17
CA GLU A 322 -15.14 14.79 41.37
C GLU A 322 -14.96 16.11 40.65
N ARG A 323 -15.84 16.37 39.68
CA ARG A 323 -15.90 17.68 39.03
C ARG A 323 -16.23 18.67 40.13
N ARG A 324 -15.21 19.33 40.69
CA ARG A 324 -15.38 20.38 41.68
C ARG A 324 -16.40 21.34 41.11
N SER A 325 -17.58 21.37 41.72
CA SER A 325 -18.68 22.22 41.30
C SER A 325 -18.14 23.64 41.18
N PRO A 326 -18.42 24.38 40.10
CA PRO A 326 -17.96 25.75 39.97
C PRO A 326 -18.46 26.52 41.19
N THR A 327 -17.53 27.16 41.90
CA THR A 327 -17.83 27.99 43.06
C THR A 327 -18.90 29.01 42.66
N PRO A 328 -20.02 29.15 43.38
CA PRO A 328 -21.06 30.08 43.00
C PRO A 328 -20.48 31.50 42.96
N VAL A 329 -20.48 32.10 41.77
CA VAL A 329 -20.03 33.49 41.58
C VAL A 329 -21.05 34.40 42.22
N THR A 330 -20.69 35.02 43.34
CA THR A 330 -21.52 36.04 44.00
C THR A 330 -21.74 37.21 43.03
N PRO A 331 -22.99 37.58 42.69
CA PRO A 331 -23.22 38.72 41.81
C PRO A 331 -22.85 40.04 42.52
N PRO A 332 -22.28 41.02 41.81
CA PRO A 332 -22.01 42.34 42.38
C PRO A 332 -23.33 43.10 42.66
N PRO A 333 -23.35 44.01 43.66
CA PRO A 333 -24.55 44.77 44.00
C PRO A 333 -24.95 45.76 42.89
N PRO A 334 -26.25 46.11 42.77
CA PRO A 334 -26.74 47.00 41.73
C PRO A 334 -26.28 48.44 41.94
N ILE A 335 -25.67 49.03 40.91
CA ILE A 335 -25.36 50.46 40.87
C ILE A 335 -26.64 51.23 40.51
N ALA A 336 -27.13 52.05 41.43
CA ALA A 336 -28.24 52.95 41.19
C ALA A 336 -27.79 54.24 40.48
N GLY A 337 -28.62 54.74 39.55
CA GLY A 337 -28.60 56.15 39.12
C GLY A 337 -27.82 56.48 37.82
N ARG A 338 -28.54 56.46 36.70
CA ARG A 338 -28.43 57.51 35.65
C ARG A 338 -29.57 58.50 35.87
N PRO A 339 -29.35 59.80 35.66
CA PRO A 339 -29.65 60.42 34.35
C PRO A 339 -28.52 61.38 33.90
N ASN A 340 -28.39 61.91 32.67
CA ASN A 340 -29.36 62.23 31.61
C ASN A 340 -28.71 62.13 30.20
N ALA A 341 -29.53 62.09 29.15
CA ALA A 341 -29.14 62.38 27.74
C ALA A 341 -29.22 63.92 27.48
N PRO A 342 -28.94 64.51 26.28
CA PRO A 342 -28.89 63.98 24.89
C PRO A 342 -27.44 64.04 24.31
N ALA A 343 -27.10 64.01 23.01
CA ALA A 343 -27.86 64.18 21.76
C ALA A 343 -27.24 63.46 20.54
N VAL A 344 -27.65 63.87 19.33
CA VAL A 344 -27.33 63.38 17.98
C VAL A 344 -26.94 64.60 17.12
N PRO A 345 -25.91 64.59 16.23
CA PRO A 345 -26.16 64.31 14.81
C PRO A 345 -25.07 63.59 13.97
N THR A 346 -25.56 62.63 13.17
CA THR A 346 -25.20 62.22 11.78
C THR A 346 -23.95 62.73 11.03
N SER A 347 -23.16 61.77 10.52
CA SER A 347 -22.81 61.58 9.08
C SER A 347 -22.42 60.09 8.89
N ALA A 348 -22.99 59.27 8.00
CA ALA A 348 -23.15 59.33 6.53
C ALA A 348 -21.84 59.04 5.76
N GLY A 349 -21.75 57.86 5.10
CA GLY A 349 -20.63 57.52 4.19
C GLY A 349 -20.50 56.01 3.88
N ALA A 350 -20.83 55.63 2.64
CA ALA A 350 -20.75 54.31 1.99
C ALA A 350 -19.41 53.53 2.21
N ALA A 351 -19.33 52.19 2.20
CA ALA A 351 -19.47 51.27 1.03
C ALA A 351 -18.67 51.76 -0.20
N GLU A 352 -17.76 51.01 -0.85
CA GLU A 352 -17.80 49.60 -1.29
C GLU A 352 -16.35 49.04 -1.51
N PRO A 353 -16.17 47.75 -1.91
CA PRO A 353 -14.86 47.07 -1.93
C PRO A 353 -14.11 47.10 -3.28
N ARG A 354 -12.86 46.61 -3.25
CA ARG A 354 -12.18 45.91 -4.35
C ARG A 354 -11.35 44.75 -3.82
#